data_AF-H2L6S0-F1
#
_entry.id   AF-H2L6S0-F1
#
_cell.length_a   1.000
_cell.length_b   1.000
_cell.length_c   1.000
_cell.angle_alpha   90.00
_cell.angle_beta   90.00
_cell.angle_gamma   90.00
#
_symmetry.space_group_name_H-M   'P 1'
#
loop_
_entity.id
_entity.type
_entity.pdbx_description
1 polymer ?
#
loop_
_entity_poly.entity_id
_entity_poly.type
_entity_poly.pdbx_seq_one_letter_code
_entity_poly.pdbx_strand_id
1 'polypeptide(L)'
;MSAEKISVLLLLAVIGSHAAPNASECDGLTKRLPTKDLNKIFSNWVLVWGVSDREEAIDMLPNVSSSHVEFKLLPDNKTFSYIERNMFNHNLSSCTTYFIHMTVPSNIETELQTLHADNIRLEKGRQPVEYNDTGAVDFYESCSDCLLLVYKSSRFRYLLSYKEEGSHRDVEQHKAAHDDHRKLAECLGFPKKKPYVYDRVADFCHKKSAPEANPDNQS
;
A
#
# COMPACT_ATOMS: atom_id res chain seq x y z
N MET A 1 -37.10 -4.28 -63.65
CA MET A 1 -36.64 -3.30 -62.65
C MET A 1 -36.79 -3.94 -61.28
N SER A 2 -35.71 -4.49 -60.72
CA SER A 2 -35.72 -5.11 -59.38
C SER A 2 -34.98 -4.18 -58.43
N ALA A 3 -35.66 -3.70 -57.40
CA ALA A 3 -35.08 -2.87 -56.36
C ALA A 3 -34.37 -3.77 -55.34
N GLU A 4 -33.04 -3.70 -55.28
CA GLU A 4 -32.27 -4.33 -54.23
C GLU A 4 -32.54 -3.63 -52.88
N LYS A 5 -33.07 -4.39 -51.92
CA LYS A 5 -33.17 -3.96 -50.52
C LYS A 5 -31.82 -4.23 -49.86
N ILE A 6 -31.00 -3.20 -49.71
CA ILE A 6 -29.81 -3.26 -48.87
C ILE A 6 -30.26 -3.22 -47.40
N SER A 7 -30.23 -4.38 -46.75
CA SER A 7 -30.51 -4.50 -45.31
C SER A 7 -29.23 -4.20 -44.52
N VAL A 8 -29.15 -3.01 -43.94
CA VAL A 8 -28.06 -2.63 -43.03
C VAL A 8 -28.33 -3.24 -41.65
N LEU A 9 -27.58 -4.29 -41.27
CA LEU A 9 -27.53 -4.75 -39.88
C LEU A 9 -26.68 -3.78 -39.05
N LEU A 10 -27.33 -3.03 -38.16
CA LEU A 10 -26.67 -2.29 -37.08
C LEU A 10 -26.27 -3.27 -35.98
N LEU A 11 -24.99 -3.65 -35.95
CA LEU A 11 -24.38 -4.34 -34.81
C LEU A 11 -24.19 -3.32 -33.68
N LEU A 12 -25.11 -3.34 -32.70
CA LEU A 12 -24.93 -2.64 -31.44
C LEU A 12 -23.79 -3.31 -30.67
N ALA A 13 -22.59 -2.75 -30.78
CA ALA A 13 -21.50 -3.06 -29.87
C ALA A 13 -21.91 -2.57 -28.48
N VAL A 14 -22.33 -3.49 -27.61
CA VAL A 14 -22.48 -3.22 -26.18
C VAL A 14 -21.06 -3.05 -25.64
N ILE A 15 -20.58 -1.81 -25.66
CA ILE A 15 -19.42 -1.42 -24.86
C ILE A 15 -19.92 -1.54 -23.42
N GLY A 16 -19.56 -2.63 -22.75
CA GLY A 16 -19.83 -2.83 -21.33
C GLY A 16 -19.07 -1.79 -20.53
N SER A 17 -19.64 -0.59 -20.42
CA SER A 17 -19.26 0.37 -19.39
C SER A 17 -19.58 -0.31 -18.06
N HIS A 18 -18.58 -0.88 -17.40
CA HIS A 18 -18.70 -1.15 -15.98
C HIS A 18 -18.91 0.20 -15.31
N ALA A 19 -20.17 0.50 -14.99
CA ALA A 19 -20.51 1.67 -14.20
C ALA A 19 -19.70 1.61 -12.90
N ALA A 20 -19.23 2.77 -12.44
CA ALA A 20 -18.63 2.85 -11.12
C ALA A 20 -19.62 2.27 -10.09
N PRO A 21 -19.14 1.54 -9.06
CA PRO A 21 -20.02 0.99 -8.04
C PRO A 21 -20.90 2.10 -7.46
N ASN A 22 -22.17 1.80 -7.22
CA ASN A 22 -23.06 2.77 -6.61
C ASN A 22 -22.74 2.93 -5.11
N ALA A 23 -23.21 4.02 -4.49
CA ALA A 23 -22.89 4.31 -3.08
C ALA A 23 -23.29 3.19 -2.11
N SER A 24 -24.36 2.43 -2.42
CA SER A 24 -24.80 1.30 -1.58
C SER A 24 -23.90 0.07 -1.68
N GLU A 25 -23.23 -0.14 -2.81
CA GLU A 25 -22.31 -1.27 -3.00
C GLU A 25 -20.97 -1.07 -2.27
N CYS A 26 -20.64 0.19 -1.96
CA CYS A 26 -19.41 0.60 -1.27
C CYS A 26 -19.62 0.88 0.22
N ASP A 27 -20.86 0.84 0.69
CA ASP A 27 -21.17 1.10 2.09
C ASP A 27 -20.46 0.09 3.00
N GLY A 28 -19.89 0.58 4.09
CA GLY A 28 -19.05 -0.18 5.01
C GLY A 28 -17.66 -0.60 4.50
N LEU A 29 -17.42 -0.70 3.19
CA LEU A 29 -16.12 -1.15 2.63
C LEU A 29 -15.03 -0.09 2.79
N THR A 30 -15.37 1.19 2.64
CA THR A 30 -14.41 2.30 2.69
C THR A 30 -14.37 2.98 4.06
N LYS A 31 -14.70 2.24 5.13
CA LYS A 31 -14.75 2.81 6.48
C LYS A 31 -13.34 3.11 6.98
N ARG A 32 -13.13 4.38 7.33
CA ARG A 32 -11.86 4.93 7.81
C ARG A 32 -11.58 4.42 9.23
N LEU A 33 -10.31 4.10 9.52
CA LEU A 33 -9.89 3.78 10.88
C LEU A 33 -10.01 5.05 11.75
N PRO A 34 -10.74 5.01 12.88
CA PRO A 34 -10.81 6.15 13.78
C PRO A 34 -9.44 6.51 14.37
N THR A 35 -9.18 7.80 14.55
CA THR A 35 -7.90 8.31 15.09
C THR A 35 -7.58 7.73 16.47
N LYS A 36 -8.61 7.52 17.31
CA LYS A 36 -8.49 6.89 18.64
C LYS A 36 -7.99 5.44 18.60
N ASP A 37 -8.12 4.78 17.45
CA ASP A 37 -7.77 3.37 17.24
C ASP A 37 -6.43 3.22 16.49
N LEU A 38 -5.68 4.31 16.28
CA LEU A 38 -4.38 4.26 15.57
C LEU A 38 -3.36 3.34 16.23
N ASN A 39 -3.51 3.04 17.52
CA ASN A 39 -2.65 2.06 18.20
C ASN A 39 -2.68 0.66 17.56
N LYS A 40 -3.74 0.34 16.80
CA LYS A 40 -3.87 -0.94 16.08
C LYS A 40 -2.87 -1.10 14.93
N ILE A 41 -2.26 -0.01 14.43
CA ILE A 41 -1.32 -0.09 13.29
C ILE A 41 0.10 -0.46 13.73
N PHE A 42 0.42 -0.40 15.02
CA PHE A 42 1.77 -0.60 15.55
C PHE A 42 2.14 -2.09 15.60
N SER A 43 2.57 -2.61 14.45
CA SER A 43 3.13 -3.95 14.30
C SER A 43 4.15 -3.97 13.14
N ASN A 44 4.60 -5.18 12.79
CA ASN A 44 5.36 -5.47 11.59
C ASN A 44 4.39 -6.06 10.55
N TRP A 45 4.41 -5.51 9.34
CA TRP A 45 3.46 -5.90 8.29
C TRP A 45 4.17 -6.23 6.99
N VAL A 46 3.61 -7.17 6.25
CA VAL A 46 4.06 -7.60 4.92
C VAL A 46 3.01 -7.20 3.90
N LEU A 47 3.42 -6.50 2.85
CA LEU A 47 2.52 -6.12 1.76
C LEU A 47 2.09 -7.39 1.02
N VAL A 48 0.79 -7.64 0.94
CA VAL A 48 0.25 -8.81 0.22
C VAL A 48 -0.46 -8.43 -1.07
N TRP A 49 -1.00 -7.22 -1.14
CA TRP A 49 -1.71 -6.71 -2.31
C TRP A 49 -1.62 -5.19 -2.40
N GLY A 50 -1.57 -4.64 -3.61
CA GLY A 50 -1.65 -3.19 -3.79
C GLY A 50 -1.99 -2.75 -5.21
N VAL A 51 -2.42 -1.49 -5.36
CA VAL A 51 -2.70 -0.87 -6.66
C VAL A 51 -2.45 0.63 -6.63
N SER A 52 -2.22 1.23 -7.79
CA SER A 52 -2.04 2.68 -7.96
C SER A 52 -2.96 3.25 -9.04
N ASP A 53 -3.16 4.56 -9.01
CA ASP A 53 -4.02 5.31 -9.94
C ASP A 53 -3.27 6.07 -11.05
N ARG A 54 -1.94 6.01 -11.09
CA ARG A 54 -1.11 6.72 -12.08
C ARG A 54 -0.13 5.77 -12.76
N GLU A 55 0.09 5.95 -14.07
CA GLU A 55 0.89 5.02 -14.89
C GLU A 55 2.30 4.77 -14.34
N GLU A 56 3.03 5.82 -13.95
CA GLU A 56 4.38 5.70 -13.36
C GLU A 56 4.39 4.78 -12.13
N ALA A 57 3.40 4.93 -11.25
CA ALA A 57 3.28 4.14 -10.03
C ALA A 57 2.70 2.74 -10.29
N ILE A 58 1.80 2.61 -11.28
CA ILE A 58 1.26 1.33 -11.77
C ILE A 58 2.38 0.45 -12.35
N ASP A 59 3.38 1.04 -12.99
CA ASP A 59 4.52 0.30 -13.56
C ASP A 59 5.61 0.02 -12.52
N MET A 60 5.71 0.83 -11.46
CA MET A 60 6.65 0.62 -10.36
C MET A 60 6.22 -0.53 -9.43
N LEU A 61 4.94 -0.57 -9.04
CA LEU A 61 4.46 -1.48 -8.00
C LEU A 61 4.71 -2.97 -8.30
N PRO A 62 4.55 -3.46 -9.56
CA PRO A 62 4.90 -4.84 -9.93
C PRO A 62 6.39 -5.17 -9.86
N ASN A 63 7.28 -4.16 -9.81
CA ASN A 63 8.72 -4.39 -9.68
C ASN A 63 9.14 -4.64 -8.22
N VAL A 64 8.25 -4.38 -7.26
CA VAL A 64 8.45 -4.76 -5.86
C VAL A 64 8.34 -6.27 -5.78
N SER A 65 9.36 -6.94 -5.28
CA SER A 65 9.32 -8.38 -5.04
C SER A 65 8.77 -8.69 -3.65
N SER A 66 9.14 -7.88 -2.65
CA SER A 66 8.61 -7.95 -1.28
C SER A 66 8.66 -6.58 -0.63
N SER A 67 7.70 -6.27 0.21
CA SER A 67 7.70 -5.07 1.06
C SER A 67 7.36 -5.44 2.49
N HIS A 68 8.19 -4.97 3.42
CA HIS A 68 7.98 -5.10 4.87
C HIS A 68 7.94 -3.71 5.49
N VAL A 69 6.92 -3.45 6.30
CA VAL A 69 6.70 -2.15 6.95
C VAL A 69 6.63 -2.28 8.47
N GLU A 70 7.12 -1.26 9.16
CA GLU A 70 7.02 -1.12 10.61
C GLU A 70 6.41 0.22 10.94
N PHE A 71 5.38 0.22 11.79
CA PHE A 71 4.90 1.43 12.44
C PHE A 71 5.31 1.42 13.89
N LYS A 72 5.99 2.48 14.36
CA LYS A 72 6.42 2.59 15.76
C LYS A 72 6.13 3.96 16.31
N LEU A 73 5.43 4.00 17.44
CA LEU A 73 5.26 5.22 18.22
C LEU A 73 6.63 5.78 18.64
N LEU A 74 6.82 7.09 18.46
CA LEU A 74 8.03 7.79 18.88
C LEU A 74 7.91 8.26 20.34
N PRO A 75 9.03 8.60 21.01
CA PRO A 75 9.02 8.96 22.43
C PRO A 75 8.15 10.15 22.83
N ASP A 76 7.76 10.99 21.86
CA ASP A 76 6.85 12.12 22.10
C ASP A 76 5.37 11.72 22.22
N ASN A 77 5.04 10.44 21.99
CA ASN A 77 3.71 9.85 21.99
C ASN A 77 2.69 10.54 21.06
N LYS A 78 3.15 11.33 20.10
CA LYS A 78 2.33 12.11 19.16
C LYS A 78 2.68 11.82 17.71
N THR A 79 3.92 11.43 17.47
CA THR A 79 4.45 11.08 16.17
C THR A 79 4.81 9.61 16.15
N PHE A 80 4.85 9.02 14.96
CA PHE A 80 5.32 7.65 14.79
C PHE A 80 6.17 7.54 13.53
N SER A 81 7.11 6.59 13.56
CA SER A 81 7.88 6.22 12.38
C SER A 81 7.11 5.23 11.54
N TYR A 82 7.12 5.45 10.23
CA TYR A 82 6.75 4.48 9.21
C TYR A 82 8.05 4.09 8.48
N ILE A 83 8.52 2.86 8.71
CA ILE A 83 9.73 2.34 8.08
C ILE A 83 9.32 1.28 7.06
N GLU A 84 9.56 1.54 5.78
CA GLU A 84 9.26 0.63 4.68
C GLU A 84 10.54 0.09 4.08
N ARG A 85 10.61 -1.23 3.88
CA ARG A 85 11.75 -1.88 3.22
C ARG A 85 11.26 -2.71 2.05
N ASN A 86 11.73 -2.33 0.87
CA ASN A 86 11.35 -2.91 -0.39
C ASN A 86 12.54 -3.62 -1.03
N MET A 87 12.31 -4.84 -1.49
CA MET A 87 13.17 -5.50 -2.46
C MET A 87 12.58 -5.33 -3.85
N PHE A 88 13.43 -5.01 -4.83
CA PHE A 88 13.02 -4.83 -6.22
C PHE A 88 13.65 -5.88 -7.14
N ASN A 89 12.95 -6.19 -8.24
CA ASN A 89 13.44 -6.95 -9.41
C ASN A 89 14.01 -8.35 -9.09
N HIS A 90 13.58 -9.00 -8.01
CA HIS A 90 14.10 -10.27 -7.48
C HIS A 90 15.62 -10.31 -7.24
N ASN A 91 16.31 -9.19 -7.43
CA ASN A 91 17.74 -9.08 -7.20
C ASN A 91 17.95 -8.72 -5.74
N LEU A 92 18.38 -9.71 -4.97
CA LEU A 92 18.63 -9.68 -3.52
C LEU A 92 19.59 -8.56 -3.07
N SER A 93 20.30 -7.90 -4.00
CA SER A 93 21.23 -6.80 -3.71
C SER A 93 20.60 -5.40 -3.67
N SER A 94 19.35 -5.23 -4.11
CA SER A 94 18.72 -3.91 -4.32
C SER A 94 17.73 -3.51 -3.23
N CYS A 95 18.10 -3.70 -1.96
CA CYS A 95 17.26 -3.26 -0.86
C CYS A 95 17.12 -1.74 -0.83
N THR A 96 15.88 -1.26 -0.77
CA THR A 96 15.53 0.14 -0.61
C THR A 96 14.75 0.32 0.67
N THR A 97 15.18 1.24 1.54
CA THR A 97 14.51 1.54 2.80
C THR A 97 14.08 3.00 2.84
N TYR A 98 12.80 3.21 3.14
CA TYR A 98 12.22 4.51 3.44
C TYR A 98 12.03 4.63 4.94
N PHE A 99 12.52 5.73 5.51
CA PHE A 99 12.21 6.14 6.87
C PHE A 99 11.34 7.39 6.78
N ILE A 100 10.08 7.25 7.17
CA ILE A 100 9.05 8.27 6.99
C ILE A 100 8.60 8.72 8.37
N HIS A 101 8.57 10.03 8.58
CA HIS A 101 8.01 10.62 9.79
C HIS A 101 6.51 10.84 9.58
N MET A 102 5.70 10.38 10.53
CA MET A 102 4.25 10.48 10.47
C MET A 102 3.71 11.31 11.63
N THR A 103 2.87 12.30 11.29
CA THR A 103 2.19 13.16 12.28
C THR A 103 0.68 13.06 12.15
N VAL A 104 0.00 13.00 13.30
CA VAL A 104 -1.45 13.20 13.37
C VAL A 104 -1.72 14.71 13.41
N PRO A 105 -2.56 15.28 12.52
CA PRO A 105 -2.89 16.68 12.56
C PRO A 105 -3.40 17.12 13.95
N SER A 106 -2.99 18.31 14.39
CA SER A 106 -3.31 18.82 15.73
C SER A 106 -4.78 19.23 15.92
N ASN A 107 -5.63 19.11 14.90
CA ASN A 107 -7.05 19.42 15.03
C ASN A 107 -7.79 18.22 15.64
N ILE A 108 -7.91 18.22 16.96
CA ILE A 108 -8.44 17.13 17.79
C ILE A 108 -9.95 16.93 17.59
N GLU A 109 -10.65 17.84 16.91
CA GLU A 109 -12.12 17.79 16.78
C GLU A 109 -12.61 16.71 15.81
N THR A 110 -11.77 16.21 14.89
CA THR A 110 -12.21 15.20 13.91
C THR A 110 -11.84 13.78 14.32
N GLU A 111 -12.87 12.93 14.49
CA GLU A 111 -12.71 11.50 14.82
C GLU A 111 -11.92 10.71 13.77
N LEU A 112 -11.92 11.21 12.53
CA LEU A 112 -11.19 10.65 11.39
C LEU A 112 -10.13 11.67 10.95
N GLN A 113 -8.87 11.25 10.92
CA GLN A 113 -7.78 12.10 10.46
C GLN A 113 -6.99 11.45 9.32
N THR A 114 -6.48 12.31 8.44
CA THR A 114 -5.46 11.96 7.44
C THR A 114 -4.12 12.36 8.03
N LEU A 115 -3.19 11.41 8.12
CA LEU A 115 -1.89 11.63 8.73
C LEU A 115 -0.93 12.20 7.71
N HIS A 116 -0.04 13.09 8.12
CA HIS A 116 0.98 13.65 7.25
C HIS A 116 2.24 12.81 7.29
N ALA A 117 2.78 12.50 6.11
CA ALA A 117 4.06 11.85 5.90
C ALA A 117 5.07 12.90 5.44
N ASP A 118 6.13 13.10 6.20
CA ASP A 118 7.19 14.06 5.87
C ASP A 118 8.58 13.55 6.29
N ASN A 119 9.59 14.39 6.09
CA ASN A 119 10.98 14.11 6.47
C ASN A 119 11.47 12.73 5.98
N ILE A 120 11.10 12.38 4.74
CA ILE A 120 11.36 11.07 4.17
C ILE A 120 12.85 10.93 3.89
N ARG A 121 13.47 9.92 4.51
CA ARG A 121 14.85 9.54 4.26
C ARG A 121 14.89 8.23 3.48
N LEU A 122 15.53 8.25 2.32
CA LEU A 122 15.68 7.10 1.45
C LEU A 122 17.11 6.54 1.52
N GLU A 123 17.23 5.22 1.69
CA GLU A 123 18.50 4.50 1.52
C GLU A 123 18.35 3.42 0.44
N LYS A 124 19.33 3.33 -0.47
CA LYS A 124 19.46 2.21 -1.42
C LYS A 124 20.78 1.49 -1.15
N GLY A 125 20.74 0.20 -0.84
CA GLY A 125 21.95 -0.57 -0.55
C GLY A 125 22.81 0.08 0.55
N ARG A 126 22.18 0.73 1.55
CA ARG A 126 22.80 1.48 2.66
C ARG A 126 23.37 2.86 2.30
N GLN A 127 23.21 3.33 1.07
CA GLN A 127 23.62 4.67 0.67
C GLN A 127 22.42 5.61 0.71
N PRO A 128 22.51 6.76 1.39
CA PRO A 128 21.48 7.79 1.33
C PRO A 128 21.26 8.24 -0.11
N VAL A 129 20.01 8.41 -0.50
CA VAL A 129 19.60 8.94 -1.80
C VAL A 129 18.76 10.18 -1.55
N GLU A 130 19.04 11.26 -2.27
CA GLU A 130 18.19 12.45 -2.22
C GLU A 130 16.78 12.08 -2.69
N TYR A 131 15.81 12.34 -1.82
CA TYR A 131 14.42 12.03 -2.07
C TYR A 131 13.56 13.05 -1.33
N ASN A 132 12.96 13.96 -2.10
CA ASN A 132 12.08 15.00 -1.58
C ASN A 132 10.65 14.67 -1.99
N ASP A 133 9.90 14.12 -1.05
CA ASP A 133 8.46 13.92 -1.21
C ASP A 133 7.77 14.15 0.14
N THR A 134 6.49 14.46 0.05
CA THR A 134 5.59 14.49 1.21
C THR A 134 4.33 13.75 0.84
N GLY A 135 3.65 13.23 1.85
CA GLY A 135 2.48 12.42 1.65
C GLY A 135 1.40 12.64 2.68
N ALA A 136 0.29 12.00 2.41
CA ALA A 136 -0.87 11.90 3.26
C ALA A 136 -1.28 10.43 3.34
N VAL A 137 -1.51 9.93 4.55
CA VAL A 137 -1.84 8.53 4.78
C VAL A 137 -3.19 8.40 5.43
N ASP A 138 -3.93 7.48 4.86
CA ASP A 138 -5.31 7.25 5.15
C ASP A 138 -5.49 5.78 5.56
N PHE A 139 -5.74 5.50 6.84
CA PHE A 139 -6.01 4.14 7.33
C PHE A 139 -7.48 3.77 7.27
N TYR A 140 -7.77 2.49 7.02
CA TYR A 140 -9.12 1.95 6.93
C TYR A 140 -9.31 0.83 7.95
N GLU A 141 -10.54 0.63 8.40
CA GLU A 141 -10.88 -0.53 9.22
C GLU A 141 -10.63 -1.82 8.42
N SER A 142 -10.04 -2.81 9.07
CA SER A 142 -9.72 -4.09 8.45
C SER A 142 -9.73 -5.21 9.50
N CYS A 143 -9.36 -6.42 9.11
CA CYS A 143 -9.32 -7.58 10.01
C CYS A 143 -8.22 -7.46 11.08
N SER A 144 -8.23 -8.32 12.10
CA SER A 144 -7.31 -8.21 13.24
C SER A 144 -5.83 -8.36 12.90
N ASP A 145 -5.51 -9.13 11.85
CA ASP A 145 -4.16 -9.35 11.33
C ASP A 145 -3.97 -8.68 9.95
N CYS A 146 -4.83 -7.72 9.61
CA CYS A 146 -4.76 -6.92 8.38
C CYS A 146 -4.36 -5.48 8.69
N LEU A 147 -3.71 -4.83 7.72
CA LEU A 147 -3.59 -3.39 7.68
C LEU A 147 -3.95 -2.89 6.28
N LEU A 148 -4.78 -1.86 6.22
CA LEU A 148 -5.23 -1.28 4.97
C LEU A 148 -5.03 0.23 4.99
N LEU A 149 -4.31 0.75 3.99
CA LEU A 149 -4.06 2.17 3.88
C LEU A 149 -4.09 2.68 2.45
N VAL A 150 -4.42 3.96 2.31
CA VAL A 150 -4.17 4.75 1.11
C VAL A 150 -3.04 5.72 1.40
N TYR A 151 -1.91 5.57 0.70
CA TYR A 151 -0.85 6.57 0.66
C TYR A 151 -1.12 7.51 -0.51
N LYS A 152 -0.96 8.81 -0.30
CA LYS A 152 -1.17 9.85 -1.32
C LYS A 152 0.05 10.76 -1.34
N SER A 153 0.64 10.96 -2.50
CA SER A 153 1.58 12.06 -2.74
C SER A 153 0.96 13.06 -3.73
N SER A 154 1.71 14.10 -4.06
CA SER A 154 1.35 14.99 -5.17
C SER A 154 1.32 14.28 -6.54
N ARG A 155 2.00 13.13 -6.66
CA ARG A 155 2.24 12.44 -7.93
C ARG A 155 1.38 11.21 -8.14
N PHE A 156 1.01 10.48 -7.09
CA PHE A 156 0.30 9.21 -7.17
C PHE A 156 -0.46 8.91 -5.89
N ARG A 157 -1.40 7.97 -5.95
CA ARG A 157 -1.93 7.27 -4.79
C ARG A 157 -1.60 5.79 -4.87
N TYR A 158 -1.41 5.17 -3.72
CA TYR A 158 -1.39 3.72 -3.57
C TYR A 158 -2.49 3.29 -2.60
N LEU A 159 -3.23 2.25 -2.95
CA LEU A 159 -4.02 1.47 -2.00
C LEU A 159 -3.21 0.21 -1.70
N LEU A 160 -2.88 0.01 -0.43
CA LEU A 160 -1.97 -1.03 0.03
C LEU A 160 -2.64 -1.85 1.13
N SER A 161 -2.66 -3.17 0.93
CA SER A 161 -3.19 -4.16 1.86
C SER A 161 -2.05 -5.05 2.36
N TYR A 162 -1.91 -5.10 3.67
CA TYR A 162 -0.86 -5.83 4.35
C TYR A 162 -1.45 -6.88 5.28
N LYS A 163 -0.61 -7.86 5.59
CA LYS A 163 -0.84 -8.84 6.66
C LYS A 163 0.23 -8.73 7.72
N GLU A 164 -0.14 -8.99 8.96
CA GLU A 164 0.82 -9.01 10.06
C GLU A 164 1.91 -10.07 9.77
N GLU A 165 3.15 -9.80 10.20
CA GLU A 165 4.28 -10.71 10.05
C GLU A 165 3.91 -12.12 10.54
N GLY A 166 4.19 -13.15 9.71
CA GLY A 166 3.76 -14.53 9.94
C GLY A 166 2.40 -14.91 9.35
N SER A 167 1.40 -14.01 9.36
CA SER A 167 0.04 -14.28 8.84
C SER A 167 -0.07 -14.19 7.31
N HIS A 168 0.93 -13.58 6.65
CA HIS A 168 1.03 -13.45 5.19
C HIS A 168 1.34 -14.76 4.44
N ARG A 169 1.40 -15.90 5.14
CA ARG A 169 1.83 -17.20 4.58
C ARG A 169 0.67 -18.01 3.98
N ASP A 170 -0.59 -17.68 4.31
CA ASP A 170 -1.77 -18.41 3.84
C ASP A 170 -2.28 -17.91 2.47
N VAL A 171 -1.85 -18.59 1.41
CA VAL A 171 -2.11 -18.21 0.00
C VAL A 171 -3.58 -18.24 -0.37
N GLU A 172 -4.28 -19.27 0.09
CA GLU A 172 -5.64 -19.52 -0.39
C GLU A 172 -6.58 -18.49 0.23
N GLN A 173 -6.31 -18.07 1.47
CA GLN A 173 -6.98 -16.93 2.08
C GLN A 173 -6.69 -15.62 1.33
N HIS A 174 -5.45 -15.38 0.89
CA HIS A 174 -5.10 -14.15 0.17
C HIS A 174 -5.73 -14.08 -1.23
N LYS A 175 -5.76 -15.20 -1.96
CA LYS A 175 -6.44 -15.27 -3.26
C LYS A 175 -7.93 -15.00 -3.14
N ALA A 176 -8.59 -15.54 -2.10
CA ALA A 176 -9.99 -15.27 -1.84
C ALA A 176 -10.24 -13.78 -1.54
N ALA A 177 -9.32 -13.12 -0.84
CA ALA A 177 -9.40 -11.68 -0.53
C ALA A 177 -9.14 -10.76 -1.75
N HIS A 178 -8.65 -11.27 -2.88
CA HIS A 178 -8.35 -10.43 -4.05
C HIS A 178 -9.59 -9.77 -4.66
N ASP A 179 -10.74 -10.44 -4.64
CA ASP A 179 -11.97 -9.85 -5.17
C ASP A 179 -12.52 -8.76 -4.24
N ASP A 180 -12.38 -8.94 -2.92
CA ASP A 180 -12.70 -7.92 -1.92
C ASP A 180 -11.79 -6.69 -2.07
N HIS A 181 -10.47 -6.89 -2.23
CA HIS A 181 -9.52 -5.80 -2.49
C HIS A 181 -9.84 -5.04 -3.77
N ARG A 182 -10.25 -5.75 -4.84
CA ARG A 182 -10.64 -5.14 -6.10
C ARG A 182 -11.90 -4.29 -5.95
N LYS A 183 -12.92 -4.80 -5.25
CA LYS A 183 -14.15 -4.06 -4.98
C LYS A 183 -13.87 -2.81 -4.16
N LEU A 184 -13.05 -2.92 -3.11
CA LEU A 184 -12.58 -1.78 -2.33
C LEU A 184 -11.86 -0.74 -3.20
N ALA A 185 -10.95 -1.18 -4.08
CA ALA A 185 -10.22 -0.30 -4.98
C ALA A 185 -11.18 0.50 -5.88
N GLU A 186 -12.21 -0.15 -6.41
CA GLU A 186 -13.24 0.51 -7.22
C GLU A 186 -14.01 1.55 -6.42
N CYS A 187 -14.41 1.22 -5.19
CA CYS A 187 -15.09 2.15 -4.28
C CYS A 187 -14.23 3.38 -3.92
N LEU A 188 -12.90 3.22 -3.90
CA LEU A 188 -11.94 4.31 -3.67
C LEU A 188 -11.46 5.00 -4.95
N GLY A 189 -12.01 4.61 -6.11
CA GLY A 189 -11.71 5.20 -7.41
C GLY A 189 -10.32 4.83 -7.97
N PHE A 190 -9.76 3.70 -7.57
CA PHE A 190 -8.54 3.15 -8.17
C PHE A 190 -8.86 2.32 -9.42
N PRO A 191 -7.98 2.33 -10.43
CA PRO A 191 -8.13 1.45 -11.58
C PRO A 191 -7.86 0.00 -11.18
N LYS A 192 -8.49 -0.95 -11.88
CA LYS A 192 -8.31 -2.41 -11.62
C LYS A 192 -7.07 -3.01 -12.28
N LYS A 193 -6.10 -2.19 -12.72
CA LYS A 193 -5.02 -2.60 -13.62
C LYS A 193 -3.74 -2.93 -12.84
N LYS A 194 -3.07 -4.02 -13.24
CA LYS A 194 -1.76 -4.46 -12.73
C LYS A 194 -1.60 -4.38 -11.20
N PRO A 195 -2.49 -5.02 -10.41
CA PRO A 195 -2.29 -5.07 -8.98
C PRO A 195 -0.99 -5.81 -8.65
N TYR A 196 -0.27 -5.33 -7.64
CA TYR A 196 0.76 -6.12 -6.98
C TYR A 196 0.10 -7.23 -6.17
N VAL A 197 0.70 -8.42 -6.23
CA VAL A 197 0.33 -9.59 -5.45
C VAL A 197 1.62 -10.23 -4.96
N TYR A 198 1.76 -10.40 -3.65
CA TYR A 198 2.96 -11.01 -3.08
C TYR A 198 3.04 -12.50 -3.42
N ASP A 199 4.15 -12.92 -4.03
CA ASP A 199 4.38 -14.29 -4.51
C ASP A 199 5.09 -15.19 -3.49
N ARG A 200 5.66 -14.59 -2.43
CA ARG A 200 6.46 -15.26 -1.37
C ARG A 200 7.76 -15.90 -1.85
N VAL A 201 8.22 -15.55 -3.05
CA VAL A 201 9.47 -16.08 -3.61
C VAL A 201 10.65 -15.28 -3.06
N ALA A 202 10.50 -13.95 -2.98
CA ALA A 202 11.54 -13.07 -2.49
C ALA A 202 11.60 -13.06 -0.95
N ASP A 203 12.82 -13.13 -0.43
CA ASP A 203 13.12 -12.82 0.98
C ASP A 203 12.93 -11.32 1.25
N PHE A 204 12.95 -10.92 2.52
CA PHE A 204 12.80 -9.53 2.91
C PHE A 204 14.15 -8.82 3.07
N CYS A 205 14.10 -7.50 2.95
CA CYS A 205 15.14 -6.62 3.46
C CYS A 205 15.24 -6.75 4.99
N HIS A 206 16.26 -7.43 5.49
CA HIS A 206 16.48 -7.59 6.93
C HIS A 206 16.96 -6.31 7.60
N LYS A 207 16.55 -6.11 8.87
CA LYS A 207 17.13 -5.09 9.76
C LYS A 207 18.64 -5.34 9.87
N LYS A 208 19.43 -4.27 9.96
CA LYS A 208 20.84 -4.42 10.34
C LYS A 208 20.89 -5.04 11.74
N SER A 209 21.66 -6.11 11.90
CA SER A 209 22.22 -6.49 13.20
C SER A 209 23.01 -5.28 13.74
N ALA A 210 22.96 -5.02 15.05
CA ALA A 210 23.95 -4.13 15.65
C ALA A 210 25.36 -4.67 15.30
N PRO A 211 26.38 -3.81 15.12
CA PRO A 211 27.75 -4.30 15.05
C PRO A 211 28.00 -5.17 16.28
N GLU A 212 28.50 -6.39 16.09
CA GLU A 212 28.99 -7.19 17.22
C GLU A 212 29.97 -6.32 18.00
N ALA A 213 29.76 -6.20 19.31
CA ALA A 213 30.72 -5.52 20.17
C ALA A 213 32.06 -6.22 19.99
N ASN A 214 33.05 -5.49 19.48
CA ASN A 214 34.38 -6.03 19.25
C ASN A 214 34.93 -6.51 20.61
N PRO A 215 35.25 -7.80 20.80
CA PRO A 215 35.73 -8.32 22.09
C PRO A 215 37.02 -7.67 22.59
N ASP A 216 37.74 -6.97 21.71
CA ASP A 216 39.09 -6.46 21.97
C ASP A 216 39.15 -5.12 22.72
N ASN A 217 38.05 -4.63 23.30
CA ASN A 217 38.06 -3.41 24.13
C ASN A 217 37.92 -3.67 25.64
N GLN A 218 38.33 -4.86 26.09
CA GLN A 218 38.66 -5.13 27.49
C GLN A 218 40.11 -5.63 27.59
N SER A 219 41.05 -4.70 27.66
CA SER A 219 42.37 -4.89 28.28
C SER A 219 42.86 -3.58 28.86
#